data_AF-A0A452H7W2-F1
#
_entry.id   AF-A0A452H7W2-F1
#
_cell.length_a   1.000
_cell.length_b   1.000
_cell.length_c   1.000
_cell.angle_alpha   90.00
_cell.angle_beta   90.00
_cell.angle_gamma   90.00
#
_symmetry.space_group_name_H-M   'P 1'
#
loop_
_entity.id
_entity.type
_entity.pdbx_description
1 polymer ?
#
loop_
_entity_poly.entity_id
_entity_poly.type
_entity_poly.pdbx_seq_one_letter_code
_entity_poly.pdbx_strand_id
1 'polypeptide(L)'
;MKFLKLFGRLKSVVIGMVHVRALPGTPRSSLPLTQITDKACHEAEIYKDAGVDGLIVENMHDLPYTVYVGPEITAAMSVISAAVKHTCPRLPLGIQILCSANQQAVAVALAAGLDFIRVEGFVFSHVADEGMINACAGDLLRYRKQIGAQHVQIFADIKKKHSAHALTADVSISETAKAAELFLADGIVLTGTATGMQADPKELKEVEHAVKIPVLIGSGVTLENLECEALTHEQALARVMPISI
;
A
#
# COMPACT_ATOMS: atom_id res chain seq x y z
N MET A 1 -0.63 -3.21 -20.15
CA MET A 1 -0.14 -2.53 -18.93
C MET A 1 0.29 -3.59 -17.91
N LYS A 2 1.26 -3.30 -17.03
CA LYS A 2 1.72 -4.28 -16.02
C LYS A 2 0.61 -4.66 -15.04
N PHE A 3 -0.22 -3.70 -14.65
CA PHE A 3 -1.38 -3.92 -13.78
C PHE A 3 -2.36 -4.97 -14.32
N LEU A 4 -2.74 -4.89 -15.60
CA LEU A 4 -3.62 -5.88 -16.23
C LEU A 4 -3.00 -7.29 -16.22
N LYS A 5 -1.68 -7.41 -16.39
CA LYS A 5 -1.00 -8.71 -16.29
C LYS A 5 -1.02 -9.27 -14.87
N LEU A 6 -1.02 -8.39 -13.87
CA LEU A 6 -1.01 -8.76 -12.46
C LEU A 6 -2.39 -9.22 -11.99
N PHE A 7 -3.45 -8.43 -12.24
CA PHE A 7 -4.79 -8.70 -11.70
C PHE A 7 -5.75 -9.33 -12.71
N GLY A 8 -5.36 -9.50 -13.98
CA GLY A 8 -6.21 -10.05 -15.04
C GLY A 8 -7.33 -9.11 -15.53
N ARG A 9 -7.60 -8.02 -14.81
CA ARG A 9 -8.58 -6.98 -15.13
C ARG A 9 -8.07 -5.59 -14.77
N LEU A 10 -8.67 -4.56 -15.38
CA LEU A 10 -8.32 -3.14 -15.15
C LEU A 10 -9.27 -2.42 -14.20
N LYS A 11 -10.43 -2.99 -13.90
CA LYS A 11 -11.50 -2.35 -13.13
C LYS A 11 -12.05 -3.33 -12.10
N SER A 12 -12.62 -2.79 -11.03
CA SER A 12 -13.24 -3.53 -9.94
C SER A 12 -12.30 -4.53 -9.27
N VAL A 13 -11.01 -4.16 -9.17
CA VAL A 13 -10.00 -4.91 -8.44
C VAL A 13 -10.13 -4.57 -6.97
N VAL A 14 -10.30 -5.57 -6.12
CA VAL A 14 -10.40 -5.44 -4.67
C VAL A 14 -9.17 -6.02 -4.01
N ILE A 15 -8.37 -5.18 -3.33
CA ILE A 15 -7.16 -5.61 -2.62
C ILE A 15 -7.39 -5.53 -1.11
N GLY A 16 -7.29 -6.66 -0.42
CA GLY A 16 -7.43 -6.77 1.03
C GLY A 16 -6.14 -6.38 1.77
N MET A 17 -6.25 -5.82 2.97
CA MET A 17 -5.12 -5.41 3.79
C MET A 17 -4.98 -6.34 5.00
N VAL A 18 -3.93 -7.16 5.01
CA VAL A 18 -3.58 -8.04 6.13
C VAL A 18 -2.71 -7.27 7.11
N HIS A 19 -3.26 -6.95 8.27
CA HIS A 19 -2.54 -6.17 9.27
C HIS A 19 -1.80 -7.07 10.24
N VAL A 20 -0.46 -7.07 10.17
CA VAL A 20 0.34 -7.84 11.12
C VAL A 20 0.23 -7.22 12.52
N ARG A 21 0.27 -8.09 13.54
CA ARG A 21 0.36 -7.64 14.94
C ARG A 21 1.73 -6.98 15.18
N ALA A 22 1.81 -6.19 16.25
CA ALA A 22 3.00 -5.43 16.61
C ALA A 22 4.28 -6.30 16.61
N LEU A 23 5.21 -5.94 15.73
CA LEU A 23 6.41 -6.72 15.44
C LEU A 23 7.45 -6.61 16.56
N PRO A 24 8.37 -7.60 16.69
CA PRO A 24 9.50 -7.51 17.60
C PRO A 24 10.28 -6.22 17.39
N GLY A 25 10.69 -5.57 18.49
CA GLY A 25 11.36 -4.26 18.47
C GLY A 25 10.41 -3.07 18.66
N THR A 26 9.10 -3.27 18.51
CA THR A 26 8.11 -2.20 18.72
C THR A 26 7.57 -2.19 20.15
N PRO A 27 7.17 -1.02 20.70
CA PRO A 27 6.72 -0.92 22.10
C PRO A 27 5.48 -1.77 22.44
N ARG A 28 4.64 -2.07 21.45
CA ARG A 28 3.42 -2.88 21.63
C ARG A 28 3.61 -4.37 21.35
N SER A 29 4.82 -4.80 21.03
CA SER A 29 5.10 -6.20 20.75
C SER A 29 4.86 -7.07 21.98
N SER A 30 4.05 -8.11 21.82
CA SER A 30 3.68 -9.02 22.92
C SER A 30 3.57 -10.48 22.49
N LEU A 31 3.60 -10.75 21.18
CA LEU A 31 3.45 -12.09 20.61
C LEU A 31 4.78 -12.55 20.01
N PRO A 32 5.11 -13.85 20.12
CA PRO A 32 6.22 -14.42 19.36
C PRO A 32 5.92 -14.34 17.86
N LEU A 33 6.96 -14.17 17.05
CA LEU A 33 6.85 -13.96 15.60
C LEU A 33 6.01 -15.05 14.92
N THR A 34 6.13 -16.31 15.35
CA THR A 34 5.34 -17.43 14.82
C THR A 34 3.83 -17.21 14.96
N GLN A 35 3.36 -16.74 16.12
CA GLN A 35 1.94 -16.45 16.32
C GLN A 35 1.47 -15.25 15.51
N ILE A 36 2.35 -14.27 15.25
CA ILE A 36 2.06 -13.14 14.36
C ILE A 36 1.88 -13.66 12.93
N THR A 37 2.78 -14.53 12.47
CA THR A 37 2.72 -15.18 11.15
C THR A 37 1.44 -16.00 10.99
N ASP A 38 1.08 -16.83 11.98
CA ASP A 38 -0.13 -17.66 11.94
C ASP A 38 -1.40 -16.80 11.81
N LYS A 39 -1.48 -15.70 12.57
CA LYS A 39 -2.60 -14.75 12.50
C LYS A 39 -2.68 -14.06 11.14
N ALA A 40 -1.55 -13.64 10.57
CA ALA A 40 -1.51 -13.02 9.26
C ALA A 40 -1.92 -14.00 8.15
N CYS A 41 -1.49 -15.26 8.23
CA CYS A 41 -1.92 -16.31 7.29
C CYS A 41 -3.42 -16.58 7.39
N HIS A 42 -3.95 -16.68 8.61
CA HIS A 42 -5.38 -16.87 8.82
C HIS A 42 -6.23 -15.72 8.26
N GLU A 43 -5.81 -14.47 8.47
CA GLU A 43 -6.48 -13.30 7.89
C GLU A 43 -6.40 -13.30 6.35
N ALA A 44 -5.26 -13.70 5.78
CA ALA A 44 -5.11 -13.85 4.34
C ALA A 44 -6.03 -14.93 3.74
N GLU A 45 -6.27 -16.04 4.46
CA GLU A 45 -7.23 -17.07 4.04
C GLU A 45 -8.65 -16.54 4.03
N ILE A 46 -9.05 -15.78 5.05
CA ILE A 46 -10.38 -15.15 5.10
C ILE A 46 -10.59 -14.26 3.87
N TYR A 47 -9.61 -13.42 3.53
CA TYR A 47 -9.70 -12.57 2.34
C TYR A 47 -9.76 -13.38 1.04
N LYS A 48 -8.92 -14.42 0.91
CA LYS A 48 -8.94 -15.33 -0.24
C LYS A 48 -10.30 -15.99 -0.41
N ASP A 49 -10.89 -16.48 0.67
CA ASP A 49 -12.19 -17.17 0.65
C ASP A 49 -13.34 -16.20 0.38
N ALA A 50 -13.18 -14.93 0.75
CA ALA A 50 -14.07 -13.83 0.37
C ALA A 50 -13.93 -13.38 -1.10
N GLY A 51 -12.96 -13.93 -1.85
CA GLY A 51 -12.80 -13.67 -3.28
C GLY A 51 -12.15 -12.33 -3.63
N VAL A 52 -11.30 -11.77 -2.75
CA VAL A 52 -10.51 -10.58 -3.11
C VAL A 52 -9.52 -10.88 -4.24
N ASP A 53 -9.15 -9.85 -5.01
CA ASP A 53 -8.24 -9.96 -6.16
C ASP A 53 -6.77 -9.96 -5.78
N GLY A 54 -6.43 -9.50 -4.59
CA GLY A 54 -5.06 -9.45 -4.10
C GLY A 54 -4.99 -9.04 -2.64
N LEU A 55 -3.77 -9.07 -2.10
CA LEU A 55 -3.52 -8.76 -0.70
C LEU A 55 -2.33 -7.79 -0.57
N ILE A 56 -2.35 -6.97 0.47
CA ILE A 56 -1.18 -6.24 0.96
C ILE A 56 -0.94 -6.64 2.40
N VAL A 57 0.30 -6.98 2.75
CA VAL A 57 0.72 -7.15 4.15
C VAL A 57 1.22 -5.80 4.68
N GLU A 58 0.72 -5.35 5.84
CA GLU A 58 1.05 -4.04 6.42
C GLU A 58 1.29 -4.12 7.94
N ASN A 59 2.26 -3.35 8.45
CA ASN A 59 2.62 -3.29 9.88
C ASN A 59 1.89 -2.18 10.67
N MET A 60 0.57 -2.05 10.49
CA MET A 60 -0.26 -1.02 11.15
C MET A 60 -0.25 -1.03 12.68
N HIS A 61 0.17 -2.12 13.31
CA HIS A 61 0.20 -2.23 14.77
C HIS A 61 1.54 -1.88 15.41
N ASP A 62 2.55 -1.48 14.61
CA ASP A 62 3.87 -1.03 15.05
C ASP A 62 3.86 0.40 15.61
N LEU A 63 2.90 0.68 16.50
CA LEU A 63 2.73 1.99 17.12
C LEU A 63 3.68 2.18 18.32
N PRO A 64 4.24 3.40 18.51
CA PRO A 64 4.25 4.52 17.58
C PRO A 64 5.19 4.28 16.39
N TYR A 65 4.83 4.81 15.24
CA TYR A 65 5.62 4.62 14.03
C TYR A 65 6.88 5.48 13.98
N THR A 66 7.83 5.12 13.11
CA THR A 66 9.12 5.80 12.94
C THR A 66 9.56 5.77 11.47
N VAL A 67 10.21 6.84 11.02
CA VAL A 67 10.82 6.91 9.69
C VAL A 67 12.12 6.10 9.56
N TYR A 68 12.66 5.62 10.69
CA TYR A 68 13.85 4.78 10.76
C TYR A 68 13.50 3.41 11.32
N VAL A 69 13.15 2.48 10.44
CA VAL A 69 12.89 1.08 10.83
C VAL A 69 14.20 0.32 10.99
N GLY A 70 14.30 -0.51 12.03
CA GLY A 70 15.43 -1.40 12.24
C GLY A 70 15.39 -2.66 11.36
N PRO A 71 16.50 -3.42 11.30
CA PRO A 71 16.58 -4.65 10.53
C PRO A 71 15.56 -5.71 10.98
N GLU A 72 15.16 -5.69 12.25
CA GLU A 72 14.17 -6.59 12.83
C GLU A 72 12.80 -6.49 12.14
N ILE A 73 12.38 -5.28 11.74
CA ILE A 73 11.12 -5.07 11.01
C ILE A 73 11.21 -5.68 9.61
N THR A 74 12.30 -5.42 8.90
CA THR A 74 12.52 -5.95 7.54
C THR A 74 12.59 -7.49 7.56
N ALA A 75 13.29 -8.06 8.54
CA ALA A 75 13.41 -9.50 8.71
C ALA A 75 12.06 -10.15 9.06
N ALA A 76 11.32 -9.60 10.03
CA ALA A 76 10.02 -10.11 10.44
C ALA A 76 9.00 -10.04 9.30
N MET A 77 8.92 -8.90 8.61
CA MET A 77 8.03 -8.74 7.45
C MET A 77 8.40 -9.69 6.31
N SER A 78 9.69 -9.97 6.08
CA SER A 78 10.12 -10.98 5.09
C SER A 78 9.53 -12.36 5.38
N VAL A 79 9.64 -12.82 6.63
CA VAL A 79 9.13 -14.13 7.05
C VAL A 79 7.62 -14.20 6.96
N ILE A 80 6.92 -13.17 7.47
CA ILE A 80 5.46 -13.13 7.46
C ILE A 80 4.94 -13.08 6.02
N SER A 81 5.48 -12.19 5.18
CA SER A 81 5.05 -12.06 3.78
C SER A 81 5.32 -13.32 2.97
N ALA A 82 6.44 -14.02 3.20
CA ALA A 82 6.72 -15.30 2.53
C ALA A 82 5.71 -16.39 2.93
N ALA A 83 5.34 -16.46 4.21
CA ALA A 83 4.31 -17.38 4.68
C ALA A 83 2.94 -17.04 4.08
N VAL A 84 2.55 -15.77 4.04
CA VAL A 84 1.29 -15.33 3.41
C VAL A 84 1.28 -15.64 1.90
N LYS A 85 2.41 -15.46 1.19
CA LYS A 85 2.54 -15.86 -0.22
C LYS A 85 2.37 -17.37 -0.41
N HIS A 86 2.89 -18.18 0.51
CA HIS A 86 2.71 -19.63 0.47
C HIS A 86 1.25 -20.04 0.69
N THR A 87 0.55 -19.37 1.60
CA THR A 87 -0.88 -19.60 1.90
C THR A 87 -1.79 -19.19 0.74
N CYS A 88 -1.43 -18.12 0.02
CA CYS A 88 -2.21 -17.55 -1.07
C CYS A 88 -1.40 -17.44 -2.40
N PRO A 89 -0.90 -18.55 -2.97
CA PRO A 89 0.13 -18.52 -4.02
C PRO A 89 -0.39 -17.99 -5.36
N ARG A 90 -1.72 -18.04 -5.58
CA ARG A 90 -2.37 -17.60 -6.82
C ARG A 90 -2.79 -16.14 -6.79
N LEU A 91 -2.82 -15.50 -5.62
CA LEU A 91 -3.17 -14.10 -5.52
C LEU A 91 -1.93 -13.23 -5.80
N PRO A 92 -2.11 -12.10 -6.50
CA PRO A 92 -1.22 -10.95 -6.41
C PRO A 92 -1.04 -10.51 -4.96
N LEU A 93 0.20 -10.45 -4.49
CA LEU A 93 0.52 -9.97 -3.15
C LEU A 93 1.41 -8.75 -3.23
N GLY A 94 1.18 -7.79 -2.35
CA GLY A 94 2.06 -6.69 -2.10
C GLY A 94 2.37 -6.50 -0.63
N ILE A 95 3.17 -5.48 -0.35
CA ILE A 95 3.57 -5.10 1.00
C ILE A 95 3.62 -3.58 1.13
N GLN A 96 3.28 -3.12 2.32
CA GLN A 96 3.55 -1.77 2.80
C GLN A 96 4.26 -1.87 4.15
N ILE A 97 5.42 -1.22 4.26
CA ILE A 97 6.06 -1.00 5.56
C ILE A 97 5.92 0.48 5.87
N LEU A 98 5.16 0.78 6.92
CA LEU A 98 4.70 2.12 7.23
C LEU A 98 5.85 3.09 7.51
N CYS A 99 5.53 4.36 7.30
CA CYS A 99 6.42 5.52 7.47
C CYS A 99 7.56 5.54 6.46
N SER A 100 7.20 5.30 5.20
CA SER A 100 8.09 5.45 4.05
C SER A 100 9.33 4.55 4.10
N ALA A 101 9.24 3.39 4.76
CA ALA A 101 10.23 2.31 4.69
C ALA A 101 10.16 1.57 3.32
N ASN A 102 10.15 2.35 2.23
CA ASN A 102 9.87 1.87 0.89
C ASN A 102 10.99 0.99 0.33
N GLN A 103 12.25 1.28 0.67
CA GLN A 103 13.38 0.44 0.26
C GLN A 103 13.32 -0.94 0.93
N GLN A 104 12.99 -0.96 2.22
CA GLN A 104 12.76 -2.19 2.98
C GLN A 104 11.59 -2.97 2.37
N ALA A 105 10.49 -2.31 2.02
CA ALA A 105 9.37 -2.94 1.34
C ALA A 105 9.76 -3.59 0.00
N VAL A 106 10.59 -2.92 -0.84
CA VAL A 106 11.12 -3.53 -2.08
C VAL A 106 11.95 -4.78 -1.78
N ALA A 107 12.83 -4.72 -0.77
CA ALA A 107 13.69 -5.84 -0.39
C ALA A 107 12.87 -7.04 0.09
N VAL A 108 11.86 -6.79 0.94
CA VAL A 108 10.92 -7.82 1.41
C VAL A 108 10.13 -8.39 0.24
N ALA A 109 9.61 -7.55 -0.66
CA ALA A 109 8.86 -8.00 -1.82
C ALA A 109 9.69 -8.95 -2.70
N LEU A 110 10.96 -8.64 -2.94
CA LEU A 110 11.88 -9.52 -3.65
C LEU A 110 12.09 -10.84 -2.90
N ALA A 111 12.42 -10.78 -1.60
CA ALA A 111 12.78 -11.96 -0.81
C ALA A 111 11.59 -12.93 -0.61
N ALA A 112 10.38 -12.40 -0.48
CA ALA A 112 9.15 -13.17 -0.28
C ALA A 112 8.43 -13.55 -1.59
N GLY A 113 8.92 -13.10 -2.75
CA GLY A 113 8.28 -13.36 -4.04
C GLY A 113 6.94 -12.65 -4.22
N LEU A 114 6.84 -11.41 -3.76
CA LEU A 114 5.67 -10.56 -3.91
C LEU A 114 5.71 -9.77 -5.23
N ASP A 115 4.57 -9.23 -5.61
CA ASP A 115 4.33 -8.70 -6.96
C ASP A 115 4.36 -7.16 -7.02
N PHE A 116 4.08 -6.49 -5.90
CA PHE A 116 4.06 -5.03 -5.83
C PHE A 116 4.33 -4.49 -4.42
N ILE A 117 4.56 -3.19 -4.32
CA ILE A 117 4.60 -2.46 -3.05
C ILE A 117 3.70 -1.23 -3.12
N ARG A 118 3.13 -0.86 -1.96
CA ARG A 118 2.51 0.44 -1.77
C ARG A 118 3.47 1.36 -1.04
N VAL A 119 3.70 2.55 -1.59
CA VAL A 119 4.75 3.47 -1.12
C VAL A 119 4.20 4.81 -0.68
N GLU A 120 4.79 5.33 0.38
CA GLU A 120 4.46 6.62 0.98
C GLU A 120 5.58 7.62 0.72
N GLY A 121 5.27 8.89 0.45
CA GLY A 121 6.33 9.89 0.19
C GLY A 121 7.15 9.56 -1.05
N PHE A 122 6.49 9.09 -2.12
CA PHE A 122 7.17 8.77 -3.37
C PHE A 122 7.66 10.05 -4.08
N VAL A 123 6.77 11.03 -4.20
CA VAL A 123 7.04 12.37 -4.73
C VAL A 123 6.61 13.43 -3.73
N PHE A 124 7.34 14.54 -3.72
CA PHE A 124 7.22 15.67 -2.78
C PHE A 124 7.40 15.29 -1.30
N SER A 125 7.85 16.27 -0.51
CA SER A 125 7.97 16.12 0.95
C SER A 125 6.72 16.63 1.65
N HIS A 126 6.38 16.01 2.77
CA HIS A 126 5.25 16.41 3.62
C HIS A 126 5.56 16.10 5.09
N VAL A 127 4.74 16.65 6.00
CA VAL A 127 4.89 16.41 7.44
C VAL A 127 3.81 15.42 7.87
N ALA A 128 4.21 14.28 8.44
CA ALA A 128 3.32 13.28 9.03
C ALA A 128 3.48 13.24 10.56
N ASP A 129 2.74 12.36 11.24
CA ASP A 129 2.79 12.18 12.70
C ASP A 129 4.21 11.83 13.20
N GLU A 130 5.02 11.19 12.34
CA GLU A 130 6.39 10.78 12.63
C GLU A 130 7.44 11.84 12.27
N GLY A 131 7.00 12.97 11.68
CA GLY A 131 7.85 14.08 11.26
C GLY A 131 7.92 14.26 9.75
N MET A 132 9.06 14.76 9.27
CA MET A 132 9.26 15.05 7.83
C MET A 132 9.45 13.77 7.03
N ILE A 133 8.59 13.56 6.04
CA ILE A 133 8.71 12.50 5.05
C ILE A 133 9.23 13.13 3.76
N ASN A 134 10.42 12.68 3.30
CA ASN A 134 11.02 13.18 2.07
C ASN A 134 10.72 12.27 0.88
N ALA A 135 10.56 12.89 -0.29
CA ALA A 135 10.41 12.18 -1.56
C ALA A 135 11.56 11.19 -1.80
N CYS A 136 11.23 9.96 -2.21
CA CYS A 136 12.24 8.89 -2.34
C CYS A 136 12.31 8.23 -3.73
N ALA A 137 11.48 8.64 -4.71
CA ALA A 137 11.35 7.94 -6.00
C ALA A 137 12.69 7.63 -6.69
N GLY A 138 13.60 8.61 -6.78
CA GLY A 138 14.90 8.43 -7.44
C GLY A 138 15.74 7.31 -6.81
N ASP A 139 15.91 7.35 -5.49
CA ASP A 139 16.71 6.37 -4.77
C ASP A 139 16.02 5.00 -4.70
N LEU A 140 14.70 5.00 -4.54
CA LEU A 140 13.90 3.78 -4.53
C LEU A 140 14.01 3.01 -5.86
N LEU A 141 13.86 3.69 -7.00
CA LEU A 141 13.95 3.02 -8.31
C LEU A 141 15.37 2.53 -8.62
N ARG A 142 16.41 3.27 -8.21
CA ARG A 142 17.80 2.80 -8.32
C ARG A 142 18.04 1.56 -7.48
N TYR A 143 17.60 1.56 -6.23
CA TYR A 143 17.69 0.41 -5.33
C TYR A 143 16.93 -0.81 -5.89
N ARG A 144 15.68 -0.62 -6.34
CA ARG A 144 14.87 -1.66 -6.99
C ARG A 144 15.61 -2.31 -8.17
N LYS A 145 16.29 -1.51 -9.01
CA LYS A 145 17.10 -2.03 -10.11
C LYS A 145 18.35 -2.74 -9.61
N GLN A 146 19.06 -2.16 -8.63
CA GLN A 146 20.30 -2.70 -8.06
C GLN A 146 20.13 -4.12 -7.51
N ILE A 147 19.00 -4.41 -6.86
CA ILE A 147 18.72 -5.73 -6.28
C ILE A 147 17.98 -6.69 -7.24
N GLY A 148 17.72 -6.28 -8.49
CA GLY A 148 17.01 -7.13 -9.47
C GLY A 148 15.47 -7.20 -9.29
N ALA A 149 14.88 -6.32 -8.48
CA ALA A 149 13.45 -6.32 -8.16
C ALA A 149 12.58 -5.54 -9.17
N GLN A 150 13.00 -5.40 -10.43
CA GLN A 150 12.29 -4.57 -11.42
C GLN A 150 10.88 -5.10 -11.79
N HIS A 151 10.60 -6.36 -11.46
CA HIS A 151 9.28 -6.97 -11.62
C HIS A 151 8.28 -6.51 -10.55
N VAL A 152 8.76 -6.03 -9.39
CA VAL A 152 7.93 -5.50 -8.29
C VAL A 152 7.38 -4.14 -8.70
N GLN A 153 6.07 -4.05 -8.86
CA GLN A 153 5.38 -2.80 -9.21
C GLN A 153 5.32 -1.83 -8.02
N ILE A 154 5.29 -0.52 -8.30
CA ILE A 154 5.21 0.53 -7.28
C ILE A 154 3.87 1.26 -7.41
N PHE A 155 3.01 1.14 -6.39
CA PHE A 155 1.77 1.91 -6.26
C PHE A 155 1.98 3.04 -5.26
N ALA A 156 1.95 4.29 -5.74
CA ALA A 156 2.37 5.44 -4.95
C ALA A 156 1.18 6.18 -4.35
N ASP A 157 1.16 6.33 -3.01
CA ASP A 157 0.25 7.23 -2.33
C ASP A 157 0.56 8.68 -2.72
N ILE A 158 -0.49 9.44 -3.05
CA ILE A 158 -0.42 10.89 -3.28
C ILE A 158 -1.27 11.62 -2.24
N LYS A 159 -0.77 12.78 -1.79
CA LYS A 159 -1.39 13.64 -0.76
C LYS A 159 -2.05 12.84 0.39
N LYS A 160 -1.24 12.01 1.05
CA LYS A 160 -1.67 11.12 2.15
C LYS A 160 -2.45 11.88 3.22
N LYS A 161 -3.51 11.24 3.71
CA LYS A 161 -4.47 11.76 4.70
C LYS A 161 -3.96 12.11 6.10
N HIS A 162 -2.92 11.43 6.59
CA HIS A 162 -2.31 11.68 7.92
C HIS A 162 -1.07 12.55 7.78
N SER A 163 -1.15 13.54 6.89
CA SER A 163 0.00 14.36 6.56
C SER A 163 -0.44 15.78 6.22
N ALA A 164 0.31 16.75 6.72
CA ALA A 164 0.20 18.14 6.37
C ALA A 164 1.02 18.41 5.09
N HIS A 165 0.34 18.91 4.07
CA HIS A 165 0.91 19.25 2.76
C HIS A 165 1.15 20.76 2.61
N ALA A 166 1.34 21.49 3.71
CA ALA A 166 1.50 22.94 3.70
C ALA A 166 2.75 23.39 2.91
N LEU A 167 3.82 22.58 2.91
CA LEU A 167 5.06 22.82 2.15
C LEU A 167 4.86 22.75 0.64
N THR A 168 3.82 22.06 0.20
CA THR A 168 3.51 21.78 -1.21
C THR A 168 2.08 22.20 -1.50
N ALA A 169 1.58 23.23 -0.80
CA ALA A 169 0.22 23.70 -0.91
C ALA A 169 -0.08 24.32 -2.29
N ASP A 170 0.96 24.76 -2.98
CA ASP A 170 0.95 25.27 -4.35
C ASP A 170 0.84 24.16 -5.41
N VAL A 171 1.09 22.89 -5.03
CA VAL A 171 1.00 21.74 -5.94
C VAL A 171 -0.38 21.09 -5.81
N SER A 172 -1.14 21.04 -6.90
CA SER A 172 -2.46 20.38 -6.94
C SER A 172 -2.37 18.85 -6.84
N ILE A 173 -3.50 18.17 -6.63
CA ILE A 173 -3.55 16.70 -6.61
C ILE A 173 -3.21 16.10 -7.98
N SER A 174 -3.68 16.71 -9.07
CA SER A 174 -3.34 16.28 -10.44
C SER A 174 -1.88 16.50 -10.79
N GLU A 175 -1.27 17.61 -10.36
CA GLU A 175 0.19 17.82 -10.54
C GLU A 175 1.01 16.81 -9.73
N THR A 176 0.55 16.48 -8.52
CA THR A 176 1.17 15.43 -7.69
C THR A 176 1.11 14.08 -8.42
N ALA A 177 -0.05 13.73 -8.99
CA ALA A 177 -0.23 12.49 -9.75
C ALA A 177 0.64 12.44 -11.02
N LYS A 178 0.69 13.53 -11.80
CA LYS A 178 1.55 13.66 -12.98
C LYS A 178 3.02 13.53 -12.62
N ALA A 179 3.45 14.10 -11.50
CA ALA A 179 4.82 13.95 -11.02
C ALA A 179 5.13 12.48 -10.66
N ALA A 180 4.22 11.79 -9.95
CA ALA A 180 4.39 10.37 -9.64
C ALA A 180 4.48 9.49 -10.90
N GLU A 181 3.63 9.74 -11.92
CA GLU A 181 3.71 9.06 -13.22
C GLU A 181 5.03 9.36 -13.94
N LEU A 182 5.44 10.64 -13.99
CA LEU A 182 6.71 11.06 -14.58
C LEU A 182 7.91 10.38 -13.90
N PHE A 183 7.83 10.18 -12.58
CA PHE A 183 8.84 9.49 -11.77
C PHE A 183 8.67 7.96 -11.77
N LEU A 184 7.92 7.42 -12.74
CA LEU A 184 7.82 6.00 -13.07
C LEU A 184 7.11 5.15 -12.01
N ALA A 185 6.11 5.72 -11.32
CA ALA A 185 5.13 4.91 -10.59
C ALA A 185 4.36 3.98 -11.55
N ASP A 186 4.05 2.77 -11.09
CA ASP A 186 3.26 1.80 -11.86
C ASP A 186 1.74 1.98 -11.62
N GLY A 187 1.35 2.71 -10.57
CA GLY A 187 -0.02 3.11 -10.25
C GLY A 187 -0.07 4.19 -9.16
N ILE A 188 -1.19 4.89 -9.07
CA ILE A 188 -1.46 5.95 -8.07
C ILE A 188 -2.44 5.44 -7.04
N VAL A 189 -2.20 5.72 -5.76
CA VAL A 189 -3.14 5.47 -4.67
C VAL A 189 -3.63 6.80 -4.13
N LEU A 190 -4.93 7.05 -4.26
CA LEU A 190 -5.61 8.22 -3.70
C LEU A 190 -6.28 7.83 -2.37
N THR A 191 -6.00 8.55 -1.30
CA THR A 191 -6.62 8.31 0.02
C THR A 191 -7.57 9.44 0.38
N GLY A 192 -8.76 9.14 0.90
CA GLY A 192 -9.66 10.15 1.48
C GLY A 192 -9.07 10.85 2.72
N THR A 193 -9.63 11.99 3.11
CA THR A 193 -9.05 12.95 4.08
C THR A 193 -8.81 12.42 5.50
N ALA A 194 -9.46 11.32 5.89
CA ALA A 194 -9.19 10.59 7.12
C ALA A 194 -9.49 9.09 6.96
N THR A 195 -9.04 8.26 7.91
CA THR A 195 -9.32 6.82 7.89
C THR A 195 -10.82 6.55 7.98
N GLY A 196 -11.39 5.91 6.95
CA GLY A 196 -12.81 5.60 6.87
C GLY A 196 -13.65 6.67 6.15
N MET A 197 -13.04 7.80 5.78
CA MET A 197 -13.67 8.80 4.93
C MET A 197 -13.39 8.53 3.45
N GLN A 198 -14.39 8.73 2.59
CA GLN A 198 -14.28 8.58 1.15
C GLN A 198 -13.25 9.55 0.55
N ALA A 199 -12.56 9.11 -0.51
CA ALA A 199 -11.88 10.02 -1.42
C ALA A 199 -12.92 10.94 -2.08
N ASP A 200 -12.58 12.21 -2.27
CA ASP A 200 -13.47 13.14 -2.98
C ASP A 200 -13.63 12.64 -4.43
N PRO A 201 -14.86 12.31 -4.90
CA PRO A 201 -15.08 11.87 -6.27
C PRO A 201 -14.58 12.88 -7.32
N LYS A 202 -14.46 14.16 -6.95
CA LYS A 202 -13.88 15.19 -7.82
C LYS A 202 -12.37 15.03 -7.95
N GLU A 203 -11.65 14.86 -6.84
CA GLU A 203 -10.20 14.62 -6.84
C GLU A 203 -9.87 13.34 -7.60
N LEU A 204 -10.68 12.30 -7.44
CA LEU A 204 -10.50 11.06 -8.17
C LEU A 204 -10.61 11.27 -9.69
N LYS A 205 -11.70 11.90 -10.15
CA LYS A 205 -11.84 12.25 -11.57
C LYS A 205 -10.68 13.12 -12.04
N GLU A 206 -10.24 14.10 -11.26
CA GLU A 206 -9.11 14.96 -11.60
C GLU A 206 -7.83 14.15 -11.82
N VAL A 207 -7.53 13.20 -10.93
CA VAL A 207 -6.36 12.32 -11.02
C VAL A 207 -6.47 11.37 -12.21
N GLU A 208 -7.63 10.74 -12.44
CA GLU A 208 -7.86 9.84 -13.58
C GLU A 208 -7.68 10.54 -14.93
N HIS A 209 -8.07 11.82 -15.05
CA HIS A 209 -7.83 12.60 -16.27
C HIS A 209 -6.38 13.07 -16.40
N ALA A 210 -5.64 13.14 -15.28
CA ALA A 210 -4.28 13.67 -15.24
C ALA A 210 -3.21 12.65 -15.63
N VAL A 211 -3.45 11.35 -15.41
CA VAL A 211 -2.46 10.28 -15.63
C VAL A 211 -2.99 9.15 -16.53
N LYS A 212 -2.10 8.34 -17.09
CA LYS A 212 -2.45 7.15 -17.90
C LYS A 212 -2.26 5.83 -17.16
N ILE A 213 -1.58 5.86 -16.02
CA ILE A 213 -1.42 4.72 -15.11
C ILE A 213 -2.66 4.49 -14.26
N PRO A 214 -2.88 3.28 -13.72
CA PRO A 214 -4.05 2.97 -12.90
C PRO A 214 -4.13 3.83 -11.64
N VAL A 215 -5.36 4.18 -11.24
CA VAL A 215 -5.67 4.92 -10.02
C VAL A 215 -6.47 4.01 -9.09
N LEU A 216 -6.00 3.86 -7.85
CA LEU A 216 -6.56 3.04 -6.80
C LEU A 216 -7.06 3.94 -5.66
N ILE A 217 -8.15 3.54 -5.01
CA ILE A 217 -8.62 4.20 -3.79
C ILE A 217 -8.09 3.47 -2.57
N GLY A 218 -7.26 4.14 -1.76
CA GLY A 218 -6.56 3.58 -0.60
C GLY A 218 -7.32 3.59 0.73
N SER A 219 -8.47 4.26 0.82
CA SER A 219 -9.37 4.17 1.99
C SER A 219 -10.77 4.71 1.72
N GLY A 220 -11.76 4.26 2.51
CA GLY A 220 -13.13 4.77 2.46
C GLY A 220 -14.07 3.98 1.54
N VAL A 221 -13.64 2.83 1.04
CA VAL A 221 -14.49 1.92 0.26
C VAL A 221 -15.41 1.14 1.20
N THR A 222 -16.72 1.26 1.00
CA THR A 222 -17.76 0.48 1.68
C THR A 222 -18.57 -0.30 0.65
N LEU A 223 -19.30 -1.35 1.08
CA LEU A 223 -20.20 -2.12 0.20
C LEU A 223 -21.22 -1.23 -0.51
N GLU A 224 -21.78 -0.26 0.21
CA GLU A 224 -22.75 0.72 -0.29
C GLU A 224 -22.18 1.62 -1.40
N ASN A 225 -20.87 1.90 -1.33
CA ASN A 225 -20.20 2.74 -2.31
C ASN A 225 -19.78 1.96 -3.55
N LEU A 226 -19.48 0.65 -3.44
CA LEU A 226 -19.12 -0.20 -4.59
C LEU A 226 -20.23 -0.25 -5.67
N GLU A 227 -21.49 -0.05 -5.29
CA GLU A 227 -22.65 -0.05 -6.19
C GLU A 227 -23.01 1.34 -6.76
N CYS A 228 -22.44 2.42 -6.21
CA CYS A 228 -22.67 3.78 -6.73
C CYS A 228 -21.86 3.97 -8.03
N GLU A 229 -22.47 4.54 -9.07
CA GLU A 229 -21.93 4.66 -10.44
C GLU A 229 -20.48 5.19 -10.56
N ALA A 230 -19.94 5.89 -9.54
CA ALA A 230 -18.53 6.25 -9.47
C ALA A 230 -17.60 5.02 -9.42
N LEU A 231 -17.86 4.06 -8.54
CA LEU A 231 -16.99 2.90 -8.27
C LEU A 231 -17.18 1.73 -9.25
N THR A 232 -18.23 1.76 -10.09
CA THR A 232 -18.47 0.74 -11.13
C THR A 232 -17.38 0.69 -12.22
N HIS A 233 -16.42 1.62 -12.18
CA HIS A 233 -15.26 1.67 -13.06
C HIS A 233 -13.89 1.60 -12.36
N GLU A 234 -13.84 1.40 -11.05
CA GLU A 234 -12.67 1.74 -10.22
C GLU A 234 -11.97 0.54 -9.57
N GLN A 235 -10.72 0.75 -9.12
CA GLN A 235 -9.96 -0.21 -8.32
C GLN A 235 -10.00 0.21 -6.84
N ALA A 236 -10.45 -0.69 -5.98
CA ALA A 236 -10.61 -0.45 -4.56
C ALA A 236 -9.55 -1.20 -3.75
N LEU A 237 -8.79 -0.50 -2.92
CA LEU A 237 -8.18 -1.13 -1.74
C LEU A 237 -9.29 -1.19 -0.69
N ALA A 238 -10.05 -2.28 -0.69
CA ALA A 238 -11.13 -2.44 0.27
C ALA A 238 -10.55 -2.87 1.62
N ARG A 239 -10.74 -2.01 2.61
CA ARG A 239 -10.71 -2.42 4.01
C ARG A 239 -12.03 -3.13 4.28
N VAL A 240 -12.07 -4.46 4.16
CA VAL A 240 -13.15 -5.20 4.86
C VAL A 240 -12.83 -5.03 6.34
N MET A 241 -13.67 -4.26 7.04
CA MET A 241 -13.60 -4.20 8.50
C MET A 241 -13.61 -5.62 9.06
N PRO A 242 -12.89 -5.90 10.16
CA PRO A 242 -12.93 -7.23 10.76
C PRO A 242 -14.39 -7.61 10.97
N ILE A 243 -14.80 -8.73 10.37
CA ILE A 243 -16.01 -9.42 10.78
C ILE A 243 -15.74 -9.79 12.23
N SER A 244 -16.39 -9.06 13.15
CA SER A 244 -16.46 -9.46 14.54
C SER A 244 -17.06 -10.85 14.58
N ILE A 245 -16.23 -11.86 14.86
CA ILE A 245 -16.66 -13.10 15.48
C ILE A 245 -16.38 -12.94 16.97
#